data_AF-A0A931H4J2-F1
#
_entry.id   AF-A0A931H4J2-F1
#
_cell.length_a   1.000
_cell.length_b   1.000
_cell.length_c   1.000
_cell.angle_alpha   90.00
_cell.angle_beta   90.00
_cell.angle_gamma   90.00
#
_symmetry.space_group_name_H-M   'P 1'
#
loop_
_entity.id
_entity.type
_entity.pdbx_description
1 polymer ?
#
loop_
_entity_poly.entity_id
_entity_poly.type
_entity_poly.pdbx_seq_one_letter_code
_entity_poly.pdbx_strand_id
1 'polypeptide(L)'
;MNDERQFTTPYLRGLDTYLRDELRNRRIAWGMGVEDFYNRVDAWFGNFAHADQPLALKVMLKLQHYSEPDFKRAIDNFLVPIQQYLVQTGSSLGDLRLVLPSERGDSADRHAYDIIKAWGLRQDQVVTVEDLARTDAGCVLVFFNDTHGTGNQFLREVFSKVRRENFKAVFLVAVTIAEKALLRFSRELKGIRLLPEVATLSIFDEFTAREVNRLRELGSQVYSKHPFGYGNAGLLVSYWFQCPNNTLPLIWANHKTENNKVDGIAFPWAPLFPYRPKATQTEPALPNVPSPESPDNSILNCDWTWSNEQRQLIVNQIEAWGLTSTAFYQTASDWFRNFKQEEREAALEIFFKTSYLNIAAIRSAIREIRRTLMVELGRVGGDMGDIVLVTTGDEKNSVYHYVYEFMREWHLSIDQVESLERLSPDRVIDKTLVFFYHTRPNGQHFEKHHAERLAKLTPRANVFAAYAMSSAAKKKFCELKVESPSVACSQAASRTMDTLVPGSLEVVSRIERELRPDSTPRDPANTFLSAYYFQCPENSSPLLWAEQSETEQRRRWRPLFRRIIMPSSGTVPSD
;
A
#
# COMPACT_ATOMS: atom_id res chain seq x y z
N MET A 1 3.75 -19.78 24.18
CA MET A 1 5.15 -20.24 24.07
C MET A 1 6.03 -19.07 24.45
N ASN A 2 6.80 -19.19 25.53
CA ASN A 2 7.79 -18.16 25.86
C ASN A 2 8.88 -18.18 24.80
N ASP A 3 9.03 -17.07 24.08
CA ASP A 3 10.14 -16.81 23.15
C ASP A 3 11.38 -16.46 23.99
N GLU A 4 11.84 -17.44 24.78
CA GLU A 4 12.82 -17.28 25.87
C GLU A 4 14.27 -17.12 25.37
N ARG A 5 14.50 -17.22 24.05
CA ARG A 5 15.82 -16.95 23.48
C ARG A 5 16.09 -15.45 23.45
N GLN A 6 17.27 -15.08 23.96
CA GLN A 6 17.78 -13.73 23.90
C GLN A 6 18.85 -13.64 22.82
N PHE A 7 18.93 -12.48 22.16
CA PHE A 7 20.07 -12.15 21.31
C PHE A 7 21.38 -12.23 22.10
N THR A 8 22.46 -12.62 21.44
CA THR A 8 23.81 -12.67 22.02
C THR A 8 24.52 -11.33 21.86
N THR A 9 24.24 -10.61 20.77
CA THR A 9 24.81 -9.29 20.49
C THR A 9 24.43 -8.28 21.59
N PRO A 10 25.40 -7.59 22.24
CA PRO A 10 25.10 -6.64 23.32
C PRO A 10 24.09 -5.56 22.95
N TYR A 11 24.20 -5.00 21.74
CA TYR A 11 23.27 -3.98 21.23
C TYR A 11 21.83 -4.48 21.15
N LEU A 12 21.61 -5.68 20.60
CA LEU A 12 20.27 -6.26 20.47
C LEU A 12 19.64 -6.61 21.83
N ARG A 13 20.46 -7.01 22.81
CA ARG A 13 20.00 -7.23 24.20
C ARG A 13 19.57 -5.92 24.88
N GLY A 14 20.22 -4.82 24.53
CA GLY A 14 19.94 -3.49 25.08
C GLY A 14 18.77 -2.76 24.42
N LEU A 15 18.12 -3.34 23.42
CA LEU A 15 16.95 -2.72 22.77
C LEU A 15 15.78 -2.59 23.75
N ASP A 16 15.03 -1.50 23.59
CA ASP A 16 13.79 -1.32 24.32
C ASP A 16 12.78 -2.46 24.02
N THR A 17 11.75 -2.57 24.85
CA THR A 17 10.74 -3.63 24.70
C THR A 17 10.01 -3.55 23.37
N TYR A 18 9.71 -2.35 22.88
CA TYR A 18 8.98 -2.13 21.64
C TYR A 18 9.75 -2.63 20.42
N LEU A 19 11.04 -2.32 20.30
CA LEU A 19 11.90 -2.76 19.20
C LEU A 19 12.13 -4.27 19.25
N ARG A 20 12.20 -4.87 20.45
CA ARG A 20 12.25 -6.34 20.59
C ARG A 20 10.95 -7.00 20.11
N ASP A 21 9.80 -6.42 20.42
CA ASP A 21 8.51 -6.90 19.92
C ASP A 21 8.40 -6.74 18.41
N GLU A 22 8.90 -5.64 17.84
CA GLU A 22 8.96 -5.47 16.39
C GLU A 22 9.84 -6.55 15.73
N LEU A 23 11.02 -6.87 16.29
CA LEU A 23 11.86 -7.97 15.78
C LEU A 23 11.14 -9.33 15.88
N ARG A 24 10.39 -9.57 16.96
CA ARG A 24 9.55 -10.78 17.08
C ARG A 24 8.46 -10.81 16.01
N ASN A 25 7.80 -9.69 15.75
CA ASN A 25 6.79 -9.58 14.69
C ASN A 25 7.41 -9.86 13.31
N ARG A 26 8.62 -9.36 13.04
CA ARG A 26 9.37 -9.66 11.81
C ARG A 26 9.65 -11.15 11.67
N ARG A 27 10.11 -11.82 12.73
CA ARG A 27 10.30 -13.28 12.71
C ARG A 27 9.03 -14.02 12.28
N ILE A 28 7.90 -13.66 12.88
CA ILE A 28 6.60 -14.28 12.59
C ILE A 28 6.20 -14.00 11.14
N ALA A 29 6.27 -12.74 10.70
CA ALA A 29 5.95 -12.35 9.33
C ALA A 29 6.84 -13.04 8.30
N TRP A 30 8.12 -13.25 8.62
CA TRP A 30 9.06 -13.91 7.72
C TRP A 30 8.92 -15.45 7.71
N GLY A 31 8.06 -16.01 8.56
CA GLY A 31 7.89 -17.46 8.68
C GLY A 31 9.14 -18.17 9.18
N MET A 32 10.02 -17.48 9.91
CA MET A 32 11.29 -18.02 10.36
C MET A 32 11.17 -18.73 11.72
N GLY A 33 11.82 -19.90 11.82
CA GLY A 33 12.00 -20.59 13.10
C GLY A 33 12.75 -19.71 14.10
N VAL A 34 12.41 -19.85 15.39
CA VAL A 34 13.04 -19.09 16.49
C VAL A 34 14.56 -19.17 16.40
N GLU A 35 15.12 -20.38 16.37
CA GLU A 35 16.57 -20.54 16.41
C GLU A 35 17.29 -19.96 15.18
N ASP A 36 16.76 -20.21 13.97
CA ASP A 36 17.33 -19.68 12.72
C ASP A 36 17.28 -18.15 12.71
N PHE A 37 16.17 -17.54 13.14
CA PHE A 37 16.03 -16.09 13.19
C PHE A 37 17.06 -15.45 14.13
N TYR A 38 17.11 -15.84 15.41
CA TYR A 38 18.00 -15.22 16.38
C TYR A 38 19.48 -15.42 16.00
N ASN A 39 19.88 -16.64 15.60
CA ASN A 39 21.26 -16.93 15.21
C ASN A 39 21.70 -16.10 14.00
N ARG A 40 20.83 -15.98 13.01
CA ARG A 40 21.11 -15.25 11.76
C ARG A 40 21.15 -13.75 11.97
N VAL A 41 20.22 -13.21 12.77
CA VAL A 41 20.21 -11.79 13.12
C VAL A 41 21.45 -11.44 13.93
N ASP A 42 21.84 -12.25 14.93
CA ASP A 42 23.08 -12.03 15.69
C ASP A 42 24.32 -12.08 14.78
N ALA A 43 24.43 -13.10 13.94
CA ALA A 43 25.54 -13.21 12.99
C ALA A 43 25.60 -12.00 12.04
N TRP A 44 24.44 -11.54 11.56
CA TRP A 44 24.35 -10.40 10.66
C TRP A 44 24.73 -9.07 11.37
N PHE A 45 24.25 -8.84 12.60
CA PHE A 45 24.62 -7.68 13.40
C PHE A 45 26.09 -7.68 13.82
N GLY A 46 26.68 -8.87 13.98
CA GLY A 46 28.11 -9.06 14.22
C GLY A 46 29.01 -8.51 13.12
N ASN A 47 28.49 -8.27 11.91
CA ASN A 47 29.25 -7.63 10.84
C ASN A 47 29.42 -6.10 11.02
N PHE A 48 28.60 -5.46 11.86
CA PHE A 48 28.55 -4.00 11.98
C PHE A 48 29.34 -3.51 13.19
N ALA A 49 30.12 -2.44 13.00
CA ALA A 49 30.70 -1.71 14.11
C ALA A 49 29.58 -1.14 15.01
N HIS A 50 29.86 -0.93 16.29
CA HIS A 50 28.87 -0.45 17.26
C HIS A 50 28.15 0.83 16.79
N ALA A 51 28.86 1.77 16.17
CA ALA A 51 28.28 3.01 15.64
C ALA A 51 27.31 2.79 14.45
N ASP A 52 27.39 1.66 13.75
CA ASP A 52 26.56 1.32 12.59
C ASP A 52 25.37 0.43 12.93
N GLN A 53 25.32 -0.15 14.15
CA GLN A 53 24.24 -1.05 14.57
C GLN A 53 22.85 -0.40 14.58
N PRO A 54 22.66 0.90 14.93
CA PRO A 54 21.39 1.58 14.74
C PRO A 54 20.93 1.64 13.28
N LEU A 55 21.86 1.88 12.36
CA LEU A 55 21.59 1.89 10.92
C LEU A 55 21.25 0.49 10.41
N ALA A 56 21.95 -0.54 10.88
CA ALA A 56 21.65 -1.94 10.57
C ALA A 56 20.24 -2.34 11.04
N LEU A 57 19.86 -1.93 12.26
CA LEU A 57 18.50 -2.15 12.77
C LEU A 57 17.46 -1.49 11.89
N LYS A 58 17.67 -0.23 11.48
CA LYS A 58 16.76 0.46 10.58
C LYS A 58 16.62 -0.27 9.23
N VAL A 59 17.72 -0.75 8.63
CA VAL A 59 17.68 -1.60 7.43
C VAL A 59 16.84 -2.84 7.63
N MET A 60 17.04 -3.57 8.74
CA MET A 60 16.29 -4.79 9.04
C MET A 60 14.79 -4.51 9.22
N LEU A 61 14.43 -3.43 9.91
CA LEU A 61 13.03 -3.05 10.14
C LEU A 61 12.32 -2.55 8.86
N LYS A 62 13.08 -2.04 7.89
CA LYS A 62 12.54 -1.60 6.60
C LYS A 62 12.56 -2.69 5.53
N LEU A 63 13.25 -3.80 5.77
CA LEU A 63 13.31 -4.93 4.85
C LEU A 63 11.95 -5.64 4.74
N GLN A 64 11.45 -5.71 3.52
CA GLN A 64 10.27 -6.48 3.15
C GLN A 64 10.70 -7.89 2.72
N HIS A 65 10.44 -8.88 3.56
CA HIS A 65 10.62 -10.28 3.18
C HIS A 65 9.30 -10.85 2.69
N TYR A 66 9.26 -11.42 1.48
CA TYR A 66 8.13 -12.22 1.04
C TYR A 66 8.37 -13.66 1.43
N SER A 67 7.63 -14.11 2.43
CA SER A 67 7.49 -15.53 2.72
C SER A 67 6.90 -16.27 1.51
N GLU A 68 6.96 -17.61 1.49
CA GLU A 68 6.35 -18.39 0.41
C GLU A 68 4.84 -18.09 0.24
N PRO A 69 4.03 -18.05 1.32
CA PRO A 69 2.63 -17.63 1.22
C PRO A 69 2.44 -16.21 0.68
N ASP A 70 3.27 -15.24 1.08
CA ASP A 70 3.13 -13.86 0.64
C ASP A 70 3.50 -13.69 -0.84
N PHE A 71 4.51 -14.42 -1.30
CA PHE A 71 4.90 -14.42 -2.71
C PHE A 71 3.80 -15.02 -3.59
N LYS A 72 3.20 -16.15 -3.18
CA LYS A 72 2.06 -16.77 -3.89
C LYS A 72 0.87 -15.82 -3.93
N ARG A 73 0.53 -15.21 -2.79
CA ARG A 73 -0.54 -14.21 -2.71
C ARG A 73 -0.29 -13.00 -3.62
N ALA A 74 0.97 -12.56 -3.74
CA ALA A 74 1.32 -11.50 -4.68
C ALA A 74 1.03 -11.92 -6.14
N ILE A 75 1.43 -13.13 -6.54
CA ILE A 75 1.11 -13.70 -7.85
C ILE A 75 -0.40 -13.76 -8.09
N ASP A 76 -1.17 -14.26 -7.13
CA ASP A 76 -2.63 -14.38 -7.25
C ASP A 76 -3.29 -13.00 -7.44
N ASN A 77 -2.86 -12.01 -6.66
CA ASN A 77 -3.41 -10.66 -6.70
C ASN A 77 -3.14 -9.94 -8.02
N PHE A 78 -2.10 -10.30 -8.78
CA PHE A 78 -1.84 -9.70 -10.09
C PHE A 78 -2.84 -10.13 -11.16
N LEU A 79 -3.53 -11.26 -10.97
CA LEU A 79 -4.55 -11.72 -11.93
C LEU A 79 -5.80 -10.83 -11.89
N VAL A 80 -6.16 -10.28 -10.74
CA VAL A 80 -7.37 -9.46 -10.53
C VAL A 80 -7.45 -8.27 -11.51
N PRO A 81 -6.47 -7.35 -11.57
CA PRO A 81 -6.52 -6.23 -12.53
C PRO A 81 -6.48 -6.69 -13.99
N ILE A 82 -5.87 -7.84 -14.29
CA ILE A 82 -5.84 -8.42 -15.64
C ILE A 82 -7.24 -8.93 -16.00
N GLN A 83 -7.91 -9.67 -15.11
CA GLN A 83 -9.29 -10.15 -15.31
C GLN A 83 -10.27 -8.99 -15.48
N GLN A 84 -10.14 -7.93 -14.68
CA GLN A 84 -10.94 -6.72 -14.84
C GLN A 84 -10.79 -6.12 -16.24
N TYR A 85 -9.55 -6.05 -16.76
CA TYR A 85 -9.31 -5.60 -18.13
C TYR A 85 -9.92 -6.54 -19.18
N LEU A 86 -9.79 -7.86 -19.00
CA LEU A 86 -10.37 -8.84 -19.92
C LEU A 86 -11.89 -8.65 -20.00
N VAL A 87 -12.58 -8.58 -18.85
CA VAL A 87 -14.03 -8.35 -18.79
C VAL A 87 -14.43 -7.03 -19.47
N GLN A 88 -13.73 -5.93 -19.15
CA GLN A 88 -14.01 -4.61 -19.73
C GLN A 88 -13.87 -4.56 -21.26
N THR A 89 -13.01 -5.41 -21.81
CA THR A 89 -12.75 -5.46 -23.25
C THR A 89 -13.45 -6.61 -23.97
N GLY A 90 -14.39 -7.29 -23.30
CA GLY A 90 -15.12 -8.44 -23.84
C GLY A 90 -14.22 -9.65 -24.14
N SER A 91 -13.04 -9.73 -23.51
CA SER A 91 -12.11 -10.85 -23.58
C SER A 91 -12.36 -11.86 -22.47
N SER A 92 -11.80 -13.05 -22.65
CA SER A 92 -11.82 -14.13 -21.67
C SER A 92 -10.41 -14.45 -21.17
N LEU A 93 -10.31 -15.21 -20.08
CA LEU A 93 -9.02 -15.74 -19.62
C LEU A 93 -8.32 -16.58 -20.69
N GLY A 94 -9.07 -17.17 -21.64
CA GLY A 94 -8.52 -17.92 -22.77
C GLY A 94 -7.73 -17.06 -23.77
N ASP A 95 -7.91 -15.74 -23.75
CA ASP A 95 -7.17 -14.80 -24.60
C ASP A 95 -5.83 -14.38 -23.98
N LEU A 96 -5.57 -14.74 -22.74
CA LEU A 96 -4.33 -14.42 -22.04
C LEU A 96 -3.19 -15.31 -22.56
N ARG A 97 -2.02 -14.71 -22.78
CA ARG A 97 -0.76 -15.40 -23.06
C ARG A 97 0.30 -15.00 -22.04
N LEU A 98 0.75 -15.96 -21.23
CA LEU A 98 1.90 -15.78 -20.36
C LEU A 98 3.16 -15.93 -21.20
N VAL A 99 4.00 -14.89 -21.23
CA VAL A 99 5.19 -14.85 -22.04
C VAL A 99 6.42 -15.16 -21.19
N LEU A 100 7.11 -16.24 -21.55
CA LEU A 100 8.34 -16.71 -20.91
C LEU A 100 9.58 -16.25 -21.68
N PRO A 101 10.71 -15.99 -21.00
CA PRO A 101 11.95 -15.65 -21.67
C PRO A 101 12.45 -16.79 -22.55
N SER A 102 13.25 -16.42 -23.54
CA SER A 102 13.89 -17.32 -24.52
C SER A 102 14.83 -18.32 -23.87
N GLU A 103 15.59 -17.83 -22.89
CA GLU A 103 16.61 -18.60 -22.18
C GLU A 103 15.99 -19.20 -20.91
N ARG A 104 16.03 -20.53 -20.82
CA ARG A 104 15.61 -21.25 -19.62
C ARG A 104 16.52 -20.93 -18.43
N GLY A 105 15.95 -20.96 -17.24
CA GLY A 105 16.66 -20.67 -15.99
C GLY A 105 16.67 -19.19 -15.59
N ASP A 106 15.94 -18.31 -16.27
CA ASP A 106 15.66 -16.98 -15.73
C ASP A 106 14.76 -17.07 -14.48
N SER A 107 14.74 -16.03 -13.64
CA SER A 107 13.86 -15.99 -12.47
C SER A 107 12.38 -16.09 -12.89
N ALA A 108 12.01 -15.49 -14.03
CA ALA A 108 10.68 -15.62 -14.61
C ALA A 108 10.30 -17.08 -14.92
N ASP A 109 11.21 -17.86 -15.51
CA ASP A 109 11.00 -19.27 -15.85
C ASP A 109 10.74 -20.12 -14.59
N ARG A 110 11.46 -19.85 -13.50
CA ARG A 110 11.26 -20.53 -12.21
C ARG A 110 9.83 -20.37 -11.67
N HIS A 111 9.22 -19.22 -11.90
CA HIS A 111 7.89 -18.91 -11.38
C HIS A 111 6.76 -19.18 -12.38
N ALA A 112 7.10 -19.53 -13.62
CA ALA A 112 6.13 -19.85 -14.65
C ALA A 112 5.16 -20.93 -14.17
N TYR A 113 5.67 -22.00 -13.55
CA TYR A 113 4.84 -23.08 -13.02
C TYR A 113 3.84 -22.59 -11.96
N ASP A 114 4.30 -21.79 -10.99
CA ASP A 114 3.44 -21.26 -9.94
C ASP A 114 2.33 -20.37 -10.52
N ILE A 115 2.67 -19.54 -11.51
CA ILE A 115 1.72 -18.65 -12.19
C ILE A 115 0.71 -19.45 -13.02
N ILE A 116 1.18 -20.40 -13.84
CA ILE A 116 0.32 -21.26 -14.67
C ILE A 116 -0.70 -21.98 -13.79
N LYS A 117 -0.23 -22.55 -12.67
CA LYS A 117 -1.09 -23.24 -11.73
C LYS A 117 -2.06 -22.29 -11.03
N ALA A 118 -1.55 -21.20 -10.46
CA ALA A 118 -2.35 -20.21 -9.72
C ALA A 118 -3.47 -19.60 -10.59
N TRP A 119 -3.15 -19.29 -11.85
CA TRP A 119 -4.08 -18.62 -12.76
C TRP A 119 -4.87 -19.61 -13.63
N GLY A 120 -4.66 -20.92 -13.48
CA GLY A 120 -5.35 -21.95 -14.26
C GLY A 120 -5.11 -21.85 -15.77
N LEU A 121 -3.89 -21.48 -16.19
CA LEU A 121 -3.55 -21.32 -17.60
C LEU A 121 -3.33 -22.68 -18.28
N ARG A 122 -3.79 -22.80 -19.52
CA ARG A 122 -3.50 -23.96 -20.37
C ARG A 122 -2.13 -23.87 -21.03
N GLN A 123 -1.61 -24.98 -21.50
CA GLN A 123 -0.29 -25.04 -22.15
C GLN A 123 -0.23 -24.20 -23.44
N ASP A 124 -1.32 -24.11 -24.22
CA ASP A 124 -1.43 -23.26 -25.41
C ASP A 124 -1.45 -21.76 -25.08
N GLN A 125 -1.57 -21.40 -23.80
CA GLN A 125 -1.53 -20.03 -23.30
C GLN A 125 -0.15 -19.59 -22.81
N VAL A 126 0.86 -20.47 -22.88
CA VAL A 126 2.23 -20.17 -22.48
C VAL A 126 3.06 -20.07 -23.75
N VAL A 127 3.65 -18.91 -24.00
CA VAL A 127 4.44 -18.64 -25.20
C VAL A 127 5.82 -18.16 -24.81
N THR A 128 6.83 -18.41 -25.65
CA THR A 128 8.15 -17.83 -25.46
C THR A 128 8.24 -16.46 -26.15
N VAL A 129 9.24 -15.67 -25.79
CA VAL A 129 9.53 -14.40 -26.46
C VAL A 129 9.83 -14.61 -27.97
N GLU A 130 10.35 -15.77 -28.39
CA GLU A 130 10.58 -16.13 -29.81
C GLU A 130 9.27 -16.39 -30.56
N ASP A 131 8.27 -16.94 -29.87
CA ASP A 131 6.99 -17.33 -30.45
C ASP A 131 6.02 -16.14 -30.60
N LEU A 132 6.39 -14.95 -30.10
CA LEU A 132 5.55 -13.75 -30.18
C LEU A 132 5.12 -13.41 -31.61
N ALA A 133 6.00 -13.58 -32.60
CA ALA A 133 5.69 -13.31 -34.01
C ALA A 133 4.64 -14.28 -34.61
N ARG A 134 4.37 -15.40 -33.95
CA ARG A 134 3.36 -16.40 -34.35
C ARG A 134 2.14 -16.37 -33.44
N THR A 135 2.15 -15.50 -32.43
CA THR A 135 1.07 -15.38 -31.46
C THR A 135 -0.03 -14.49 -32.03
N ASP A 136 -1.29 -14.86 -31.79
CA ASP A 136 -2.44 -14.08 -32.24
C ASP A 136 -2.39 -12.64 -31.71
N ALA A 137 -2.47 -11.66 -32.61
CA ALA A 137 -2.52 -10.24 -32.23
C ALA A 137 -3.77 -9.89 -31.41
N GLY A 138 -4.85 -10.69 -31.48
CA GLY A 138 -6.03 -10.53 -30.64
C GLY A 138 -5.82 -10.81 -29.14
N CYS A 139 -4.69 -11.41 -28.76
CA CYS A 139 -4.45 -11.85 -27.39
C CYS A 139 -3.98 -10.73 -26.44
N VAL A 140 -4.04 -11.02 -25.14
CA VAL A 140 -3.47 -10.19 -24.06
C VAL A 140 -2.18 -10.83 -23.57
N LEU A 141 -1.07 -10.11 -23.70
CA LEU A 141 0.23 -10.59 -23.24
C LEU A 141 0.47 -10.24 -21.78
N VAL A 142 1.03 -11.17 -21.04
CA VAL A 142 1.50 -10.98 -19.67
C VAL A 142 2.96 -11.40 -19.58
N PHE A 143 3.83 -10.45 -19.27
CA PHE A 143 5.23 -10.70 -18.95
C PHE A 143 5.39 -10.71 -17.45
N PHE A 144 6.10 -11.70 -16.90
CA PHE A 144 6.37 -11.78 -15.47
C PHE A 144 7.86 -11.72 -15.17
N ASN A 145 8.23 -11.05 -14.08
CA ASN A 145 9.55 -11.14 -13.46
C ASN A 145 9.42 -11.08 -11.93
N ASP A 146 10.35 -11.63 -11.15
CA ASP A 146 10.31 -11.46 -9.69
C ASP A 146 10.68 -10.01 -9.32
N THR A 147 11.70 -9.43 -9.97
CA THR A 147 12.18 -8.07 -9.69
C THR A 147 12.57 -7.30 -10.95
N HIS A 148 12.15 -6.04 -11.04
CA HIS A 148 12.67 -5.08 -12.02
C HIS A 148 13.47 -3.95 -11.37
N GLY A 149 14.80 -4.04 -11.39
CA GLY A 149 15.67 -2.98 -10.85
C GLY A 149 15.88 -1.77 -11.77
N THR A 150 16.16 -1.96 -13.06
CA THR A 150 16.39 -0.84 -14.01
C THR A 150 15.53 -0.90 -15.27
N GLY A 151 14.86 -2.03 -15.51
CA GLY A 151 14.10 -2.29 -16.73
C GLY A 151 14.92 -2.50 -18.01
N ASN A 152 16.25 -2.38 -17.97
CA ASN A 152 17.12 -2.51 -19.14
C ASN A 152 16.96 -3.84 -19.88
N GLN A 153 16.92 -4.94 -19.13
CA GLN A 153 16.85 -6.28 -19.70
C GLN A 153 15.58 -6.44 -20.54
N PHE A 154 14.42 -6.15 -19.93
CA PHE A 154 13.12 -6.19 -20.60
C PHE A 154 13.08 -5.33 -21.87
N LEU A 155 13.57 -4.09 -21.80
CA LEU A 155 13.56 -3.17 -22.95
C LEU A 155 14.41 -3.67 -24.12
N ARG A 156 15.58 -4.27 -23.84
CA ARG A 156 16.49 -4.75 -24.89
C ARG A 156 15.99 -6.06 -25.50
N GLU A 157 15.61 -7.01 -24.66
CA GLU A 157 15.37 -8.40 -25.07
C GLU A 157 13.93 -8.65 -25.51
N VAL A 158 12.97 -7.93 -24.90
CA VAL A 158 11.54 -8.22 -25.08
C VAL A 158 10.83 -7.13 -25.85
N PHE A 159 10.98 -5.87 -25.44
CA PHE A 159 10.13 -4.79 -25.97
C PHE A 159 10.31 -4.54 -27.48
N SER A 160 11.51 -4.75 -28.00
CA SER A 160 11.80 -4.62 -29.43
C SER A 160 10.97 -5.59 -30.30
N LYS A 161 10.60 -6.75 -29.76
CA LYS A 161 9.73 -7.75 -30.40
C LYS A 161 8.25 -7.40 -30.23
N VAL A 162 7.84 -6.98 -29.03
CA VAL A 162 6.44 -6.61 -28.72
C VAL A 162 5.97 -5.40 -29.55
N ARG A 163 6.81 -4.38 -29.75
CA ARG A 163 6.42 -3.13 -30.42
C ARG A 163 6.01 -3.31 -31.89
N ARG A 164 6.39 -4.42 -32.53
CA ARG A 164 6.11 -4.67 -33.95
C ARG A 164 4.69 -5.19 -34.20
N GLU A 165 4.03 -5.64 -33.14
CA GLU A 165 2.78 -6.37 -33.21
C GLU A 165 1.64 -5.57 -32.56
N ASN A 166 0.42 -5.77 -33.03
CA ASN A 166 -0.76 -5.04 -32.56
C ASN A 166 -1.54 -5.84 -31.51
N PHE A 167 -0.90 -6.21 -30.41
CA PHE A 167 -1.53 -6.96 -29.32
C PHE A 167 -2.63 -6.15 -28.63
N LYS A 168 -3.72 -6.82 -28.22
CA LYS A 168 -4.87 -6.19 -27.55
C LYS A 168 -4.49 -5.47 -26.26
N ALA A 169 -3.59 -6.04 -25.48
CA ALA A 169 -2.92 -5.39 -24.36
C ALA A 169 -1.65 -6.12 -23.98
N VAL A 170 -0.78 -5.38 -23.28
CA VAL A 170 0.44 -5.92 -22.70
C VAL A 170 0.49 -5.52 -21.23
N PHE A 171 0.65 -6.51 -20.37
CA PHE A 171 0.91 -6.36 -18.95
C PHE A 171 2.36 -6.74 -18.64
N LEU A 172 3.05 -5.90 -17.89
CA LEU A 172 4.33 -6.21 -17.29
C LEU A 172 4.14 -6.35 -15.78
N VAL A 173 4.25 -7.57 -15.30
CA VAL A 173 4.01 -7.97 -13.93
C VAL A 173 5.33 -8.23 -13.24
N ALA A 174 5.54 -7.65 -12.06
CA ALA A 174 6.63 -8.01 -11.18
C ALA A 174 6.22 -8.03 -9.72
N VAL A 175 6.82 -8.90 -8.91
CA VAL A 175 6.56 -8.88 -7.45
C VAL A 175 7.11 -7.60 -6.83
N THR A 176 8.31 -7.18 -7.28
CA THR A 176 8.86 -5.87 -6.95
C THR A 176 9.37 -5.10 -8.16
N ILE A 177 9.28 -3.78 -8.09
CA ILE A 177 9.78 -2.88 -9.13
C ILE A 177 10.46 -1.68 -8.46
N ALA A 178 11.71 -1.43 -8.80
CA ALA A 178 12.40 -0.23 -8.35
C ALA A 178 11.82 1.00 -9.05
N GLU A 179 11.79 2.14 -8.35
CA GLU A 179 11.29 3.40 -8.89
C GLU A 179 11.92 3.75 -10.24
N LYS A 180 13.23 3.54 -10.37
CA LYS A 180 13.96 3.77 -11.62
C LYS A 180 13.43 2.93 -12.79
N ALA A 181 13.06 1.67 -12.56
CA ALA A 181 12.46 0.83 -13.60
C ALA A 181 11.04 1.29 -13.93
N LEU A 182 10.23 1.59 -12.91
CA LEU A 182 8.86 2.08 -13.07
C LEU A 182 8.80 3.38 -13.89
N LEU A 183 9.59 4.38 -13.51
CA LEU A 183 9.71 5.65 -14.23
C LEU A 183 10.15 5.43 -15.68
N ARG A 184 11.13 4.55 -15.89
CA ARG A 184 11.61 4.25 -17.22
C ARG A 184 10.54 3.60 -18.09
N PHE A 185 9.85 2.60 -17.56
CA PHE A 185 8.77 1.94 -18.26
C PHE A 185 7.63 2.90 -18.59
N SER A 186 7.23 3.76 -17.66
CA SER A 186 6.19 4.78 -17.93
C SER A 186 6.55 5.71 -19.10
N ARG A 187 7.84 6.01 -19.27
CA ARG A 187 8.35 6.86 -20.35
C ARG A 187 8.48 6.13 -21.69
N GLU A 188 9.03 4.91 -21.67
CA GLU A 188 9.45 4.18 -22.87
C GLU A 188 8.41 3.17 -23.37
N LEU A 189 7.52 2.68 -22.50
CA LEU A 189 6.54 1.61 -22.77
C LEU A 189 5.11 2.15 -22.84
N LYS A 190 4.86 3.13 -23.72
CA LYS A 190 3.50 3.70 -23.88
C LYS A 190 2.50 2.59 -24.25
N GLY A 191 1.39 2.53 -23.51
CA GLY A 191 0.33 1.54 -23.72
C GLY A 191 0.53 0.20 -23.00
N ILE A 192 1.69 -0.02 -22.36
CA ILE A 192 1.92 -1.18 -21.50
C ILE A 192 1.42 -0.88 -20.09
N ARG A 193 0.68 -1.81 -19.51
CA ARG A 193 0.18 -1.73 -18.13
C ARG A 193 1.21 -2.36 -17.18
N LEU A 194 1.58 -1.65 -16.12
CA LEU A 194 2.60 -2.09 -15.16
C LEU A 194 1.92 -2.57 -13.89
N LEU A 195 2.31 -3.73 -13.37
CA LEU A 195 1.82 -4.27 -12.11
C LEU A 195 3.03 -4.72 -11.26
N PRO A 196 3.21 -4.19 -10.03
CA PRO A 196 2.45 -3.10 -9.42
C PRO A 196 2.70 -1.76 -10.13
N GLU A 197 1.73 -0.85 -10.00
CA GLU A 197 1.83 0.54 -10.47
C GLU A 197 2.68 1.43 -9.53
N VAL A 198 3.17 0.86 -8.43
CA VAL A 198 3.88 1.55 -7.37
C VAL A 198 5.25 0.91 -7.17
N ALA A 199 6.26 1.75 -6.99
CA ALA A 199 7.61 1.32 -6.71
C ALA A 199 7.72 0.65 -5.34
N THR A 200 8.55 -0.38 -5.28
CA THR A 200 9.02 -0.99 -4.04
C THR A 200 9.98 -0.06 -3.33
N LEU A 201 9.87 0.03 -2.01
CA LEU A 201 10.72 0.88 -1.18
C LEU A 201 12.21 0.54 -1.36
N SER A 202 13.00 1.60 -1.43
CA SER A 202 14.45 1.56 -1.48
C SER A 202 15.06 2.31 -0.31
N ILE A 203 16.37 2.20 -0.16
CA ILE A 203 17.11 3.03 0.80
C ILE A 203 16.99 4.53 0.51
N PHE A 204 16.73 4.92 -0.74
CA PHE A 204 16.65 6.34 -1.11
C PHE A 204 15.34 6.98 -0.64
N ASP A 205 14.33 6.15 -0.38
CA ASP A 205 13.05 6.57 0.18
C ASP A 205 13.12 6.61 1.71
N GLU A 206 13.75 5.62 2.34
CA GLU A 206 13.60 5.42 3.79
C GLU A 206 14.75 6.00 4.65
N PHE A 207 15.83 6.48 4.02
CA PHE A 207 17.07 6.86 4.71
C PHE A 207 17.55 8.26 4.34
N THR A 208 18.16 8.94 5.30
CA THR A 208 18.77 10.26 5.11
C THR A 208 20.00 10.15 4.21
N ALA A 209 20.41 11.26 3.59
CA ALA A 209 21.62 11.30 2.76
C ALA A 209 22.89 10.83 3.50
N ARG A 210 23.01 11.12 4.81
CA ARG A 210 24.11 10.64 5.64
C ARG A 210 24.08 9.13 5.81
N GLU A 211 22.91 8.56 6.10
CA GLU A 211 22.73 7.11 6.23
C GLU A 211 22.98 6.40 4.90
N VAL A 212 22.46 6.92 3.78
CA VAL A 212 22.70 6.36 2.44
C VAL A 212 24.19 6.37 2.09
N ASN A 213 24.91 7.45 2.40
CA ASN A 213 26.37 7.49 2.22
C ASN A 213 27.09 6.45 3.08
N ARG A 214 26.66 6.27 4.33
CA ARG A 214 27.24 5.25 5.20
C ARG A 214 26.95 3.83 4.69
N LEU A 215 25.73 3.56 4.22
CA LEU A 215 25.37 2.30 3.58
C LEU A 215 26.18 2.05 2.30
N ARG A 216 26.53 3.10 1.55
CA ARG A 216 27.40 3.00 0.37
C ARG A 216 28.80 2.56 0.76
N GLU A 217 29.38 3.15 1.79
CA GLU A 217 30.71 2.81 2.30
C GLU A 217 30.76 1.35 2.77
N LEU A 218 29.80 0.93 3.60
CA LEU A 218 29.68 -0.45 4.06
C LEU A 218 29.45 -1.41 2.89
N GLY A 219 28.51 -1.07 2.00
CA GLY A 219 28.20 -1.87 0.81
C GLY A 219 29.38 -2.00 -0.15
N SER A 220 30.24 -0.99 -0.23
CA SER A 220 31.45 -1.01 -1.07
C SER A 220 32.52 -1.97 -0.55
N GLN A 221 32.58 -2.19 0.77
CA GLN A 221 33.49 -3.18 1.37
C GLN A 221 33.06 -4.60 1.00
N VAL A 222 31.75 -4.85 1.02
CA VAL A 222 31.19 -6.18 0.80
C VAL A 222 31.02 -6.47 -0.70
N TYR A 223 30.68 -5.48 -1.51
CA TYR A 223 30.39 -5.64 -2.93
C TYR A 223 30.69 -4.34 -3.72
N SER A 224 31.97 -4.05 -3.91
CA SER A 224 32.50 -2.79 -4.46
C SER A 224 31.89 -2.35 -5.79
N LYS A 225 31.59 -3.30 -6.68
CA LYS A 225 31.05 -3.01 -8.02
C LYS A 225 29.65 -2.38 -7.97
N HIS A 226 28.83 -2.80 -7.00
CA HIS A 226 27.44 -2.37 -6.87
C HIS A 226 27.07 -2.22 -5.39
N PRO A 227 27.52 -1.15 -4.70
CA PRO A 227 27.36 -1.01 -3.26
C PRO A 227 25.90 -0.91 -2.80
N PHE A 228 24.98 -0.59 -3.72
CA PHE A 228 23.54 -0.59 -3.50
C PHE A 228 22.79 -1.72 -4.23
N GLY A 229 23.52 -2.73 -4.72
CA GLY A 229 22.96 -3.78 -5.55
C GLY A 229 22.91 -3.37 -7.03
N TYR A 230 22.61 -4.34 -7.89
CA TYR A 230 22.66 -4.19 -9.34
C TYR A 230 21.80 -3.00 -9.81
N GLY A 231 22.37 -2.18 -10.68
CA GLY A 231 21.71 -0.97 -11.19
C GLY A 231 21.59 0.18 -10.17
N ASN A 232 22.22 0.04 -9.00
CA ASN A 232 22.11 0.94 -7.85
C ASN A 232 20.66 1.14 -7.40
N ALA A 233 19.87 0.06 -7.41
CA ALA A 233 18.45 0.13 -7.06
C ALA A 233 18.23 0.29 -5.54
N GLY A 234 19.13 -0.22 -4.71
CA GLY A 234 19.06 -0.05 -3.25
C GLY A 234 17.78 -0.63 -2.65
N LEU A 235 17.21 -1.67 -3.27
CA LEU A 235 15.94 -2.23 -2.82
C LEU A 235 16.09 -2.81 -1.41
N LEU A 236 14.98 -2.80 -0.67
CA LEU A 236 14.86 -3.39 0.66
C LEU A 236 13.88 -4.55 0.60
N VAL A 237 14.16 -5.53 -0.27
CA VAL A 237 13.35 -6.74 -0.44
C VAL A 237 14.18 -8.02 -0.34
N SER A 238 13.60 -9.08 0.20
CA SER A 238 14.09 -10.45 0.04
C SER A 238 12.93 -11.41 -0.20
N TYR A 239 13.20 -12.54 -0.85
CA TYR A 239 12.23 -13.62 -1.06
C TYR A 239 12.67 -14.88 -0.33
N TRP A 240 11.71 -15.74 0.03
CA TRP A 240 11.97 -17.02 0.69
C TRP A 240 12.94 -17.91 -0.10
N PHE A 241 12.93 -17.84 -1.44
CA PHE A 241 13.78 -18.63 -2.32
C PHE A 241 15.11 -17.94 -2.65
N GLN A 242 15.15 -16.60 -2.74
CA GLN A 242 16.38 -15.84 -3.00
C GLN A 242 16.24 -14.37 -2.60
N CYS A 243 17.35 -13.71 -2.29
CA CYS A 243 17.39 -12.25 -2.23
C CYS A 243 17.77 -11.70 -3.61
N PRO A 244 16.99 -10.81 -4.24
CA PRO A 244 17.34 -10.27 -5.55
C PRO A 244 18.61 -9.43 -5.49
N ASN A 245 19.44 -9.50 -6.52
CA ASN A 245 20.73 -8.78 -6.55
C ASN A 245 20.58 -7.25 -6.68
N ASN A 246 19.35 -6.75 -6.89
CA ASN A 246 18.98 -5.33 -6.81
C ASN A 246 18.85 -4.82 -5.37
N THR A 247 18.76 -5.73 -4.40
CA THR A 247 18.75 -5.41 -2.96
C THR A 247 20.14 -5.03 -2.47
N LEU A 248 20.21 -4.26 -1.38
CA LEU A 248 21.47 -3.98 -0.67
C LEU A 248 22.34 -5.24 -0.46
N PRO A 249 23.60 -5.26 -0.92
CA PRO A 249 24.51 -6.39 -0.75
C PRO A 249 24.75 -6.76 0.71
N LEU A 250 24.67 -5.79 1.62
CA LEU A 250 24.73 -6.01 3.06
C LEU A 250 23.73 -7.05 3.55
N ILE A 251 22.63 -7.27 2.83
CA ILE A 251 21.57 -8.21 3.20
C ILE A 251 21.90 -9.64 2.74
N TRP A 252 22.56 -9.81 1.58
CA TRP A 252 22.63 -11.11 0.91
C TRP A 252 24.02 -11.63 0.54
N ALA A 253 25.02 -10.76 0.55
CA ALA A 253 26.40 -11.13 0.26
C ALA A 253 26.92 -12.13 1.29
N ASN A 254 27.64 -13.15 0.83
CA ASN A 254 28.07 -14.26 1.65
C ASN A 254 29.43 -14.77 1.19
N HIS A 255 30.42 -14.56 2.07
CA HIS A 255 31.79 -14.99 1.84
C HIS A 255 31.93 -16.49 1.58
N LYS A 256 31.09 -17.33 2.20
CA LYS A 256 31.15 -18.80 2.04
C LYS A 256 30.79 -19.27 0.65
N THR A 257 29.95 -18.51 -0.06
CA THR A 257 29.53 -18.81 -1.43
C THR A 257 30.31 -18.02 -2.46
N GLU A 258 31.28 -17.22 -2.03
CA GLU A 258 32.14 -16.39 -2.88
C GLU A 258 31.39 -15.40 -3.79
N ASN A 259 30.10 -15.17 -3.54
CA ASN A 259 29.23 -14.29 -4.32
C ASN A 259 29.55 -12.79 -4.11
N ASN A 260 30.50 -12.51 -3.23
CA ASN A 260 30.97 -11.18 -2.85
C ASN A 260 32.49 -11.01 -3.06
N LYS A 261 33.11 -11.87 -3.88
CA LYS A 261 34.52 -11.72 -4.25
C LYS A 261 34.74 -10.40 -4.98
N VAL A 262 35.62 -9.57 -4.43
CA VAL A 262 36.18 -8.37 -5.06
C VAL A 262 37.67 -8.66 -5.26
N ASP A 263 38.14 -8.59 -6.50
CA ASP A 263 39.55 -8.86 -6.85
C ASP A 263 40.08 -10.22 -6.34
N GLY A 264 39.21 -11.24 -6.35
CA GLY A 264 39.53 -12.60 -5.93
C GLY A 264 39.40 -12.85 -4.42
N ILE A 265 39.14 -11.82 -3.61
CA ILE A 265 39.04 -11.91 -2.14
C ILE A 265 37.58 -11.70 -1.72
N ALA A 266 37.03 -12.63 -0.93
CA ALA A 266 35.70 -12.50 -0.34
C ALA A 266 35.78 -11.73 0.98
N PHE A 267 35.03 -10.64 1.11
CA PHE A 267 34.95 -9.90 2.38
C PHE A 267 34.18 -10.74 3.42
N PRO A 268 34.67 -10.92 4.66
CA PRO A 268 34.05 -11.78 5.66
C PRO A 268 32.73 -11.17 6.14
N TRP A 269 31.64 -11.56 5.48
CA TRP A 269 30.29 -11.05 5.74
C TRP A 269 29.31 -12.22 5.93
N ALA A 270 28.55 -12.20 7.01
CA ALA A 270 27.45 -13.12 7.25
C ALA A 270 26.14 -12.52 6.72
N PRO A 271 25.45 -13.11 5.72
CA PRO A 271 24.22 -12.55 5.17
C PRO A 271 23.05 -12.69 6.14
N LEU A 272 22.07 -11.80 6.02
CA LEU A 272 20.73 -12.01 6.58
C LEU A 272 19.95 -12.99 5.69
N PHE A 273 19.92 -12.77 4.37
CA PHE A 273 19.28 -13.67 3.42
C PHE A 273 20.27 -14.08 2.32
N PRO A 274 20.92 -15.25 2.41
CA PRO A 274 21.98 -15.60 1.49
C PRO A 274 21.48 -15.60 0.05
N TYR A 275 22.22 -14.96 -0.85
CA TYR A 275 21.97 -15.08 -2.27
C TYR A 275 22.21 -16.53 -2.71
N ARG A 276 21.20 -17.11 -3.37
CA ARG A 276 21.28 -18.44 -3.96
C ARG A 276 21.49 -18.25 -5.46
N PRO A 277 22.66 -18.63 -6.01
CA PRO A 277 22.86 -18.63 -7.44
C PRO A 277 21.75 -19.44 -8.11
N LYS A 278 21.34 -19.01 -9.31
CA LYS A 278 20.40 -19.77 -10.12
C LYS A 278 21.02 -21.15 -10.36
N ALA A 279 20.49 -22.18 -9.69
CA ALA A 279 20.93 -23.55 -9.92
C ALA A 279 20.65 -23.88 -11.40
N THR A 280 21.64 -24.42 -12.10
CA THR A 280 21.45 -25.05 -13.41
C THR A 280 20.56 -26.27 -13.19
N GLN A 281 19.25 -26.09 -13.14
CA GLN A 281 18.31 -27.18 -12.88
C GLN A 281 18.10 -28.01 -14.15
N THR A 282 18.18 -29.32 -13.99
CA THR A 282 17.69 -30.35 -14.92
C THR A 282 16.15 -30.33 -14.94
N GLU A 283 15.56 -30.52 -16.12
CA GLU A 283 14.12 -30.36 -16.40
C GLU A 283 13.19 -31.00 -15.35
N PRO A 284 12.28 -30.23 -14.72
CA PRO A 284 11.11 -30.80 -14.10
C PRO A 284 10.12 -31.22 -15.19
N ALA A 285 9.73 -32.50 -15.22
CA ALA A 285 8.62 -32.95 -16.05
C ALA A 285 7.35 -32.21 -15.65
N LEU A 286 6.61 -31.65 -16.63
CA LEU A 286 5.30 -31.05 -16.42
C LEU A 286 4.32 -32.12 -15.90
N PRO A 287 3.84 -32.02 -14.65
CA PRO A 287 2.83 -32.94 -14.16
C PRO A 287 1.43 -32.49 -14.62
N ASN A 288 0.55 -33.46 -14.88
CA ASN A 288 -0.89 -33.22 -15.01
C ASN A 288 -1.44 -32.77 -13.65
N VAL A 289 -1.97 -31.54 -13.56
CA VAL A 289 -2.46 -30.96 -12.29
C VAL A 289 -3.90 -30.46 -12.46
N PRO A 290 -4.82 -30.81 -11.53
CA PRO A 290 -6.18 -30.28 -11.47
C PRO A 290 -6.22 -28.84 -10.89
N SER A 291 -7.21 -28.04 -11.31
CA SER A 291 -7.36 -26.59 -11.04
C SER A 291 -7.41 -26.22 -9.54
N PRO A 292 -6.91 -25.03 -9.13
CA PRO A 292 -7.09 -24.49 -7.79
C PRO A 292 -8.52 -23.98 -7.55
N GLU A 293 -9.08 -24.26 -6.38
CA GLU A 293 -10.38 -23.76 -5.95
C GLU A 293 -10.28 -22.29 -5.50
N SER A 294 -11.00 -21.40 -6.20
CA SER A 294 -11.34 -20.05 -5.72
C SER A 294 -12.00 -20.12 -4.33
N PRO A 295 -11.85 -19.11 -3.45
CA PRO A 295 -12.55 -19.09 -2.16
C PRO A 295 -14.03 -19.39 -2.37
N ASP A 296 -14.51 -20.44 -1.73
CA ASP A 296 -15.85 -20.95 -1.95
C ASP A 296 -16.88 -19.84 -1.67
N ASN A 297 -17.71 -19.55 -2.68
CA ASN A 297 -18.81 -18.58 -2.62
C ASN A 297 -19.83 -18.90 -1.51
N SER A 298 -19.71 -20.06 -0.85
CA SER A 298 -20.41 -20.42 0.39
C SER A 298 -20.03 -19.54 1.59
N ILE A 299 -18.95 -18.76 1.53
CA ILE A 299 -18.52 -17.92 2.67
C ILE A 299 -19.51 -16.77 2.98
N LEU A 300 -20.33 -16.36 2.01
CA LEU A 300 -21.41 -15.39 2.18
C LEU A 300 -22.75 -16.06 2.56
N ASN A 301 -22.71 -17.21 3.25
CA ASN A 301 -23.91 -17.89 3.76
C ASN A 301 -24.55 -17.10 4.92
N CYS A 302 -25.33 -16.08 4.60
CA CYS A 302 -26.40 -15.60 5.46
C CYS A 302 -27.73 -16.24 5.05
N ASP A 303 -28.78 -16.09 5.87
CA ASP A 303 -30.12 -16.62 5.60
C ASP A 303 -30.79 -16.01 4.34
N TRP A 304 -30.03 -15.26 3.54
CA TRP A 304 -30.49 -14.58 2.34
C TRP A 304 -30.09 -15.37 1.10
N THR A 305 -31.05 -15.54 0.21
CA THR A 305 -30.82 -16.09 -1.13
C THR A 305 -30.27 -14.99 -2.03
N TRP A 306 -28.95 -14.83 -2.04
CA TRP A 306 -28.25 -13.99 -3.03
C TRP A 306 -28.25 -14.65 -4.40
N SER A 307 -28.54 -13.88 -5.46
CA SER A 307 -28.19 -14.33 -6.81
C SER A 307 -26.67 -14.45 -6.93
N ASN A 308 -26.19 -15.32 -7.82
CA ASN A 308 -24.75 -15.48 -8.04
C ASN A 308 -24.09 -14.16 -8.45
N GLU A 309 -24.79 -13.34 -9.25
CA GLU A 309 -24.35 -12.01 -9.65
C GLU A 309 -24.16 -11.08 -8.45
N GLN A 310 -25.14 -11.04 -7.52
CA GLN A 310 -25.03 -10.23 -6.30
C GLN A 310 -23.86 -10.67 -5.41
N ARG A 311 -23.65 -11.99 -5.25
CA ARG A 311 -22.51 -12.51 -4.49
C ARG A 311 -21.19 -12.04 -5.11
N GLN A 312 -21.06 -12.16 -6.42
CA GLN A 312 -19.84 -11.75 -7.12
C GLN A 312 -19.60 -10.25 -7.01
N LEU A 313 -20.64 -9.42 -7.10
CA LEU A 313 -20.51 -7.97 -6.91
C LEU A 313 -20.03 -7.63 -5.50
N ILE A 314 -20.57 -8.29 -4.46
CA ILE A 314 -20.13 -8.10 -3.07
C ILE A 314 -18.65 -8.48 -2.93
N VAL A 315 -18.24 -9.64 -3.46
CA VAL A 315 -16.84 -10.10 -3.44
C VAL A 315 -15.93 -9.08 -4.12
N ASN A 316 -16.25 -8.67 -5.35
CA ASN A 316 -15.48 -7.69 -6.10
C ASN A 316 -15.35 -6.36 -5.35
N GLN A 317 -16.40 -5.92 -4.65
CA GLN A 317 -16.39 -4.69 -3.87
C GLN A 317 -15.49 -4.80 -2.63
N ILE A 318 -15.50 -5.95 -1.94
CA ILE A 318 -14.60 -6.25 -0.80
C ILE A 318 -13.14 -6.29 -1.26
N GLU A 319 -12.87 -6.92 -2.40
CA GLU A 319 -11.55 -6.97 -3.02
C GLU A 319 -11.08 -5.58 -3.45
N ALA A 320 -11.96 -4.75 -4.02
CA ALA A 320 -11.66 -3.37 -4.37
C ALA A 320 -11.32 -2.52 -3.12
N TRP A 321 -11.89 -2.86 -1.97
CA TRP A 321 -11.51 -2.28 -0.67
C TRP A 321 -10.17 -2.83 -0.14
N GLY A 322 -9.62 -3.89 -0.72
CA GLY A 322 -8.42 -4.57 -0.26
C GLY A 322 -8.63 -5.41 1.00
N LEU A 323 -9.87 -5.83 1.28
CA LEU A 323 -10.27 -6.52 2.52
C LEU A 323 -10.53 -8.01 2.29
N THR A 324 -9.57 -8.73 1.70
CA THR A 324 -9.75 -10.12 1.23
C THR A 324 -9.69 -11.21 2.31
N SER A 325 -9.66 -10.83 3.59
CA SER A 325 -9.63 -11.83 4.66
C SER A 325 -10.98 -12.53 4.83
N THR A 326 -10.97 -13.85 5.05
CA THR A 326 -12.13 -14.65 5.47
C THR A 326 -12.93 -13.98 6.60
N ALA A 327 -12.24 -13.36 7.57
CA ALA A 327 -12.85 -12.65 8.68
C ALA A 327 -13.70 -11.45 8.23
N PHE A 328 -13.28 -10.75 7.17
CA PHE A 328 -14.05 -9.61 6.65
C PHE A 328 -15.25 -10.06 5.83
N TYR A 329 -15.14 -11.14 5.05
CA TYR A 329 -16.31 -11.76 4.40
C TYR A 329 -17.38 -12.16 5.43
N GLN A 330 -16.98 -12.75 6.56
CA GLN A 330 -17.90 -13.04 7.66
C GLN A 330 -18.49 -11.76 8.27
N THR A 331 -17.69 -10.70 8.42
CA THR A 331 -18.16 -9.40 8.91
C THR A 331 -19.20 -8.77 7.98
N ALA A 332 -18.97 -8.83 6.66
CA ALA A 332 -19.94 -8.36 5.67
C ALA A 332 -21.24 -9.19 5.71
N SER A 333 -21.13 -10.52 5.78
CA SER A 333 -22.27 -11.43 5.93
C SER A 333 -23.09 -11.11 7.19
N ASP A 334 -22.41 -10.93 8.32
CA ASP A 334 -23.01 -10.54 9.59
C ASP A 334 -23.65 -9.15 9.56
N TRP A 335 -23.05 -8.21 8.84
CA TRP A 335 -23.60 -6.88 8.65
C TRP A 335 -24.91 -6.91 7.85
N PHE A 336 -24.96 -7.70 6.76
CA PHE A 336 -26.19 -7.90 6.00
C PHE A 336 -27.31 -8.52 6.85
N ARG A 337 -26.99 -9.47 7.75
CA ARG A 337 -27.98 -10.08 8.66
C ARG A 337 -28.67 -9.08 9.60
N ASN A 338 -28.15 -7.86 9.77
CA ASN A 338 -28.83 -6.85 10.56
C ASN A 338 -30.11 -6.33 9.91
N PHE A 339 -30.24 -6.43 8.59
CA PHE A 339 -31.34 -5.89 7.80
C PHE A 339 -32.47 -6.91 7.66
N LYS A 340 -33.72 -6.43 7.61
CA LYS A 340 -34.88 -7.28 7.30
C LYS A 340 -34.94 -7.58 5.79
N GLN A 341 -35.76 -8.54 5.39
CA GLN A 341 -35.89 -8.93 3.99
C GLN A 341 -36.33 -7.74 3.10
N GLU A 342 -37.25 -6.91 3.60
CA GLU A 342 -37.73 -5.70 2.94
C GLU A 342 -36.70 -4.54 2.92
N GLU A 343 -35.58 -4.66 3.65
CA GLU A 343 -34.52 -3.64 3.72
C GLU A 343 -33.29 -3.99 2.87
N ARG A 344 -33.33 -5.15 2.18
CA ARG A 344 -32.20 -5.72 1.46
C ARG A 344 -31.69 -4.85 0.33
N GLU A 345 -32.58 -4.24 -0.46
CA GLU A 345 -32.17 -3.37 -1.57
C GLU A 345 -31.42 -2.15 -1.06
N ALA A 346 -31.90 -1.55 0.04
CA ALA A 346 -31.22 -0.45 0.70
C ALA A 346 -29.84 -0.88 1.25
N ALA A 347 -29.76 -2.06 1.88
CA ALA A 347 -28.49 -2.59 2.39
C ALA A 347 -27.45 -2.77 1.28
N LEU A 348 -27.83 -3.35 0.14
CA LEU A 348 -26.94 -3.49 -1.02
C LEU A 348 -26.51 -2.13 -1.57
N GLU A 349 -27.44 -1.19 -1.70
CA GLU A 349 -27.12 0.13 -2.19
C GLU A 349 -26.13 0.87 -1.27
N ILE A 350 -26.36 0.82 0.05
CA ILE A 350 -25.43 1.36 1.06
C ILE A 350 -24.06 0.71 0.91
N PHE A 351 -24.01 -0.62 0.80
CA PHE A 351 -22.75 -1.36 0.66
C PHE A 351 -21.96 -0.91 -0.57
N PHE A 352 -22.60 -0.84 -1.74
CA PHE A 352 -21.95 -0.42 -3.00
C PHE A 352 -21.71 1.08 -3.10
N LYS A 353 -22.43 1.90 -2.32
CA LYS A 353 -22.14 3.34 -2.19
C LYS A 353 -21.15 3.64 -1.08
N THR A 354 -20.78 2.66 -0.26
CA THR A 354 -19.75 2.85 0.75
C THR A 354 -18.38 2.92 0.09
N SER A 355 -17.68 4.02 0.36
CA SER A 355 -16.28 4.16 -0.03
C SER A 355 -15.40 3.74 1.13
N TYR A 356 -14.50 2.78 0.92
CA TYR A 356 -13.48 2.41 1.88
C TYR A 356 -12.11 2.86 1.39
N LEU A 357 -11.45 3.71 2.17
CA LEU A 357 -10.09 4.15 1.91
C LEU A 357 -9.14 3.33 2.75
N ASN A 358 -8.61 2.26 2.16
CA ASN A 358 -7.56 1.47 2.77
C ASN A 358 -6.24 2.25 2.84
N ILE A 359 -5.30 1.77 3.65
CA ILE A 359 -4.04 2.46 3.89
C ILE A 359 -3.20 2.63 2.61
N ALA A 360 -3.26 1.67 1.69
CA ALA A 360 -2.53 1.75 0.42
C ALA A 360 -3.10 2.86 -0.49
N ALA A 361 -4.43 2.99 -0.55
CA ALA A 361 -5.12 4.04 -1.28
C ALA A 361 -4.84 5.42 -0.66
N ILE A 362 -4.82 5.53 0.67
CA ILE A 362 -4.44 6.77 1.38
C ILE A 362 -3.01 7.18 1.00
N ARG A 363 -2.04 6.25 1.07
CA ARG A 363 -0.64 6.53 0.70
C ARG A 363 -0.52 6.93 -0.77
N SER A 364 -1.25 6.25 -1.66
CA SER A 364 -1.28 6.59 -3.09
C SER A 364 -1.78 8.02 -3.30
N ALA A 365 -2.89 8.40 -2.65
CA ALA A 365 -3.40 9.76 -2.69
C ALA A 365 -2.40 10.80 -2.14
N ILE A 366 -1.72 10.49 -1.03
CA ILE A 366 -0.68 11.36 -0.44
C ILE A 366 0.49 11.57 -1.42
N ARG A 367 0.95 10.52 -2.09
CA ARG A 367 2.00 10.63 -3.12
C ARG A 367 1.54 11.44 -4.33
N GLU A 368 0.31 11.28 -4.74
CA GLU A 368 -0.26 12.03 -5.85
C GLU A 368 -0.37 13.53 -5.52
N ILE A 369 -0.75 13.87 -4.28
CA ILE A 369 -0.72 15.25 -3.79
C ILE A 369 0.72 15.77 -3.79
N ARG A 370 1.71 14.99 -3.34
CA ARG A 370 3.14 15.36 -3.42
C ARG A 370 3.54 15.67 -4.85
N ARG A 371 3.22 14.77 -5.78
CA ARG A 371 3.58 14.89 -7.20
C ARG A 371 2.99 16.16 -7.79
N THR A 372 1.70 16.43 -7.53
CA THR A 372 1.00 17.63 -8.00
C THR A 372 1.62 18.89 -7.40
N LEU A 373 1.88 18.89 -6.08
CA LEU A 373 2.52 19.99 -5.39
C LEU A 373 3.91 20.31 -5.99
N MET A 374 4.72 19.29 -6.25
CA MET A 374 6.05 19.50 -6.83
C MET A 374 6.00 20.07 -8.24
N VAL A 375 5.01 19.67 -9.05
CA VAL A 375 4.78 20.23 -10.39
C VAL A 375 4.37 21.71 -10.29
N GLU A 376 3.43 22.06 -9.42
CA GLU A 376 2.99 23.45 -9.21
C GLU A 376 4.11 24.35 -8.71
N LEU A 377 4.97 23.84 -7.83
CA LEU A 377 6.15 24.56 -7.34
C LEU A 377 7.28 24.66 -8.38
N GLY A 378 7.14 24.04 -9.56
CA GLY A 378 8.19 23.99 -10.57
C GLY A 378 9.44 23.24 -10.14
N ARG A 379 9.32 22.30 -9.20
CA ARG A 379 10.45 21.60 -8.57
C ARG A 379 10.65 20.21 -9.16
N VAL A 380 11.89 19.92 -9.53
CA VAL A 380 12.33 18.61 -9.99
C VAL A 380 13.37 18.11 -8.97
N GLY A 381 13.04 17.09 -8.18
CA GLY A 381 14.04 16.44 -7.30
C GLY A 381 13.69 16.24 -5.83
N GLY A 382 12.45 16.51 -5.40
CA GLY A 382 11.95 15.96 -4.13
C GLY A 382 12.42 16.64 -2.84
N ASP A 383 13.12 17.78 -2.88
CA ASP A 383 13.43 18.55 -1.68
C ASP A 383 12.17 19.19 -1.09
N MET A 384 11.83 18.75 0.13
CA MET A 384 10.67 19.18 0.90
C MET A 384 11.07 20.05 2.11
N GLY A 385 12.33 20.46 2.25
CA GLY A 385 12.86 21.11 3.47
C GLY A 385 12.22 22.46 3.84
N ASP A 386 11.52 23.09 2.91
CA ASP A 386 10.74 24.31 3.09
C ASP A 386 9.22 24.06 3.14
N ILE A 387 8.79 22.81 3.00
CA ILE A 387 7.39 22.44 3.17
C ILE A 387 7.12 22.24 4.66
N VAL A 388 6.06 22.90 5.12
CA VAL A 388 5.50 22.73 6.46
C VAL A 388 4.09 22.17 6.29
N LEU A 389 3.88 20.96 6.80
CA LEU A 389 2.56 20.35 6.89
C LEU A 389 1.81 20.98 8.06
N VAL A 390 0.72 21.66 7.75
CA VAL A 390 -0.10 22.34 8.74
C VAL A 390 -1.31 21.50 9.09
N THR A 391 -1.46 21.19 10.37
CA THR A 391 -2.61 20.47 10.91
C THR A 391 -3.60 21.47 11.50
N THR A 392 -4.89 21.24 11.28
CA THR A 392 -5.93 22.20 11.66
C THR A 392 -6.79 21.71 12.82
N GLY A 393 -6.41 20.63 13.51
CA GLY A 393 -7.24 19.96 14.50
C GLY A 393 -6.71 20.08 15.93
N ASP A 394 -7.64 20.12 16.88
CA ASP A 394 -7.40 19.81 18.30
C ASP A 394 -6.67 18.47 18.42
N GLU A 395 -5.74 18.34 19.38
CA GLU A 395 -4.78 17.23 19.53
C GLU A 395 -5.41 15.81 19.67
N LYS A 396 -6.74 15.69 19.63
CA LYS A 396 -7.52 14.47 19.92
C LYS A 396 -8.13 13.77 18.68
N ASN A 397 -7.86 14.24 17.46
CA ASN A 397 -8.57 13.78 16.25
C ASN A 397 -7.76 12.88 15.30
N SER A 398 -8.47 12.10 14.47
CA SER A 398 -8.01 11.21 13.37
C SER A 398 -6.89 11.76 12.48
N VAL A 399 -6.73 13.08 12.45
CA VAL A 399 -5.74 13.83 11.67
C VAL A 399 -4.31 13.33 11.91
N TYR A 400 -3.94 12.92 13.13
CA TYR A 400 -2.57 12.46 13.44
C TYR A 400 -2.12 11.23 12.65
N HIS A 401 -3.04 10.30 12.39
CA HIS A 401 -2.68 9.10 11.62
C HIS A 401 -2.35 9.46 10.18
N TYR A 402 -3.12 10.37 9.58
CA TYR A 402 -2.80 10.89 8.25
C TYR A 402 -1.51 11.68 8.26
N VAL A 403 -1.29 12.53 9.26
CA VAL A 403 -0.04 13.29 9.42
C VAL A 403 1.17 12.35 9.42
N TYR A 404 1.12 11.24 10.13
CA TYR A 404 2.20 10.25 10.10
C TYR A 404 2.42 9.66 8.70
N GLU A 405 1.34 9.37 7.96
CA GLU A 405 1.45 8.90 6.59
C GLU A 405 1.99 9.99 5.65
N PHE A 406 1.62 11.26 5.81
CA PHE A 406 2.21 12.38 5.09
C PHE A 406 3.70 12.50 5.41
N MET A 407 4.07 12.52 6.69
CA MET A 407 5.48 12.57 7.12
C MET A 407 6.28 11.44 6.51
N ARG A 408 5.73 10.21 6.48
CA ARG A 408 6.42 9.07 5.89
C ARG A 408 6.55 9.20 4.37
N GLU A 409 5.46 9.45 3.66
CA GLU A 409 5.46 9.48 2.19
C GLU A 409 6.16 10.72 1.60
N TRP A 410 6.27 11.79 2.38
CA TRP A 410 6.91 13.05 1.98
C TRP A 410 8.28 13.24 2.64
N HIS A 411 8.67 12.32 3.52
CA HIS A 411 9.91 12.38 4.32
C HIS A 411 10.05 13.68 5.12
N LEU A 412 8.94 14.16 5.69
CA LEU A 412 8.94 15.35 6.54
C LEU A 412 9.47 14.98 7.93
N SER A 413 10.30 15.86 8.49
CA SER A 413 10.67 15.81 9.90
C SER A 413 9.50 16.29 10.77
N ILE A 414 9.55 15.96 12.07
CA ILE A 414 8.51 16.41 13.02
C ILE A 414 8.44 17.93 13.13
N ASP A 415 9.57 18.62 12.96
CA ASP A 415 9.67 20.09 12.97
C ASP A 415 9.02 20.75 11.74
N GLN A 416 8.70 19.94 10.72
CA GLN A 416 7.95 20.37 9.54
C GLN A 416 6.46 20.07 9.66
N VAL A 417 5.99 19.66 10.85
CA VAL A 417 4.56 19.49 11.14
C VAL A 417 4.18 20.47 12.23
N GLU A 418 3.27 21.38 11.91
CA GLU A 418 2.84 22.43 12.84
C GLU A 418 1.32 22.46 12.95
N SER A 419 0.82 22.74 14.16
CA SER A 419 -0.58 23.10 14.31
C SER A 419 -0.80 24.52 13.81
N LEU A 420 -1.89 24.76 13.10
CA LEU A 420 -2.30 26.10 12.67
C LEU A 420 -2.36 27.09 13.85
N GLU A 421 -2.67 26.62 15.04
CA GLU A 421 -2.71 27.44 16.26
C GLU A 421 -1.32 27.85 16.77
N ARG A 422 -0.27 27.09 16.41
CA ARG A 422 1.12 27.33 16.81
C ARG A 422 1.95 28.01 15.73
N LEU A 423 1.44 28.11 14.50
CA LEU A 423 2.12 28.84 13.43
C LEU A 423 2.27 30.33 13.77
N SER A 424 3.52 30.78 13.86
CA SER A 424 3.90 32.18 13.93
C SER A 424 4.32 32.70 12.55
N PRO A 425 4.08 33.99 12.24
CA PRO A 425 4.46 34.58 10.95
C PRO A 425 5.94 34.40 10.60
N ASP A 426 6.83 34.38 11.58
CA ASP A 426 8.28 34.29 11.37
C ASP A 426 8.73 32.87 11.03
N ARG A 427 7.96 31.85 11.43
CA ARG A 427 8.26 30.44 11.10
C ARG A 427 7.84 30.05 9.69
N VAL A 428 7.02 30.85 9.03
CA VAL A 428 6.45 30.53 7.71
C VAL A 428 7.03 31.37 6.57
N ILE A 429 7.97 32.26 6.86
CA ILE A 429 8.64 33.08 5.84
C ILE A 429 9.36 32.16 4.85
N ASP A 430 9.06 32.34 3.56
CA ASP A 430 9.61 31.57 2.45
C ASP A 430 9.34 30.06 2.54
N LYS A 431 8.32 29.66 3.32
CA LYS A 431 7.87 28.26 3.42
C LYS A 431 6.66 28.01 2.53
N THR A 432 6.53 26.76 2.11
CA THR A 432 5.32 26.24 1.47
C THR A 432 4.46 25.58 2.54
N LEU A 433 3.33 26.17 2.88
CA LEU A 433 2.40 25.63 3.84
C LEU A 433 1.45 24.67 3.13
N VAL A 434 1.44 23.41 3.54
CA VAL A 434 0.49 22.42 3.04
C VAL A 434 -0.49 22.10 4.15
N PHE A 435 -1.73 22.52 3.98
CA PHE A 435 -2.77 22.27 4.96
C PHE A 435 -3.40 20.91 4.73
N PHE A 436 -3.40 20.06 5.76
CA PHE A 436 -4.17 18.83 5.76
C PHE A 436 -5.48 19.03 6.53
N TYR A 437 -6.59 19.05 5.78
CA TYR A 437 -7.91 19.34 6.32
C TYR A 437 -8.77 18.07 6.40
N HIS A 438 -9.34 17.82 7.59
CA HIS A 438 -10.47 16.91 7.77
C HIS A 438 -11.71 17.76 8.11
N THR A 439 -12.66 17.88 7.18
CA THR A 439 -13.83 18.75 7.39
C THR A 439 -14.75 18.21 8.49
N ARG A 440 -15.18 19.10 9.41
CA ARG A 440 -16.40 18.90 10.22
C ARG A 440 -17.62 19.24 9.32
N PRO A 441 -18.68 18.43 9.28
CA PRO A 441 -19.80 18.64 8.35
C PRO A 441 -20.52 19.97 8.49
N ASN A 442 -20.53 20.52 9.70
CA ASN A 442 -21.26 21.75 9.95
C ASN A 442 -20.56 22.96 9.30
N GLY A 443 -19.27 22.84 8.92
CA GLY A 443 -18.46 23.83 8.18
C GLY A 443 -18.24 25.21 8.84
N GLN A 444 -19.21 25.70 9.60
CA GLN A 444 -19.40 27.12 9.87
C GLN A 444 -18.39 27.72 10.85
N HIS A 445 -18.05 27.03 11.95
CA HIS A 445 -17.18 27.62 12.96
C HIS A 445 -15.68 27.57 12.59
N PHE A 446 -15.32 26.63 11.73
CA PHE A 446 -13.94 26.29 11.41
C PHE A 446 -13.42 27.06 10.19
N GLU A 447 -14.28 27.30 9.21
CA GLU A 447 -13.92 27.98 7.96
C GLU A 447 -13.54 29.44 8.19
N LYS A 448 -14.29 30.19 9.03
CA LYS A 448 -14.04 31.62 9.24
C LYS A 448 -12.76 31.90 10.03
N HIS A 449 -12.57 31.23 11.17
CA HIS A 449 -11.38 31.44 12.01
C HIS A 449 -10.08 31.06 11.29
N HIS A 450 -10.07 29.92 10.59
CA HIS A 450 -8.90 29.48 9.85
C HIS A 450 -8.66 30.31 8.60
N ALA A 451 -9.69 30.75 7.88
CA ALA A 451 -9.53 31.69 6.77
C ALA A 451 -8.94 33.04 7.23
N GLU A 452 -9.44 33.60 8.34
CA GLU A 452 -8.90 34.85 8.91
C GLU A 452 -7.43 34.69 9.34
N ARG A 453 -7.07 33.52 9.87
CA ARG A 453 -5.69 33.22 10.27
C ARG A 453 -4.78 32.98 9.07
N LEU A 454 -5.24 32.24 8.07
CA LEU A 454 -4.57 32.03 6.79
C LEU A 454 -4.29 33.35 6.07
N ALA A 455 -5.27 34.26 6.03
CA ALA A 455 -5.14 35.58 5.41
C ALA A 455 -4.01 36.41 6.04
N LYS A 456 -3.72 36.20 7.33
CA LYS A 456 -2.58 36.86 8.01
C LYS A 456 -1.23 36.24 7.64
N LEU A 457 -1.20 34.99 7.18
CA LEU A 457 0.02 34.27 6.79
C LEU A 457 0.35 34.40 5.30
N THR A 458 -0.66 34.62 4.44
CA THR A 458 -0.54 34.56 2.98
C THR A 458 0.45 35.55 2.35
N PRO A 459 0.69 36.76 2.88
CA PRO A 459 1.71 37.65 2.30
C PRO A 459 3.15 37.10 2.42
N ARG A 460 3.36 36.00 3.15
CA ARG A 460 4.68 35.49 3.55
C ARG A 460 4.94 34.03 3.20
N ALA A 461 3.97 33.32 2.63
CA ALA A 461 4.07 31.89 2.37
C ALA A 461 3.24 31.45 1.15
N ASN A 462 3.72 30.40 0.46
CA ASN A 462 2.91 29.72 -0.55
C ASN A 462 1.94 28.77 0.15
N VAL A 463 0.64 28.95 -0.04
CA VAL A 463 -0.38 28.15 0.65
C VAL A 463 -1.02 27.14 -0.29
N PHE A 464 -0.84 25.86 0.03
CA PHE A 464 -1.46 24.73 -0.63
C PHE A 464 -2.38 24.01 0.35
N ALA A 465 -3.45 23.42 -0.16
CA ALA A 465 -4.35 22.63 0.66
C ALA A 465 -4.54 21.24 0.05
N ALA A 466 -4.33 20.23 0.88
CA ALA A 466 -4.43 18.81 0.59
C ALA A 466 -5.72 18.27 1.25
N TYR A 467 -6.66 17.76 0.44
CA TYR A 467 -8.05 17.61 0.86
C TYR A 467 -8.62 16.18 0.86
N ALA A 468 -9.50 15.93 1.84
CA ALA A 468 -10.73 15.13 1.71
C ALA A 468 -11.91 16.00 2.21
N MET A 469 -12.80 16.45 1.32
CA MET A 469 -13.93 17.33 1.63
C MET A 469 -15.24 16.83 1.01
N SER A 470 -16.37 17.16 1.64
CA SER A 470 -17.66 17.17 0.93
C SER A 470 -17.69 18.26 -0.14
N SER A 471 -18.51 18.07 -1.17
CA SER A 471 -18.68 19.04 -2.26
C SER A 471 -19.04 20.45 -1.79
N ALA A 472 -19.81 20.56 -0.70
CA ALA A 472 -20.22 21.83 -0.12
C ALA A 472 -19.05 22.61 0.50
N ALA A 473 -18.16 21.92 1.21
CA ALA A 473 -17.02 22.56 1.84
C ALA A 473 -15.97 22.97 0.80
N LYS A 474 -15.78 22.18 -0.27
CA LYS A 474 -14.94 22.58 -1.43
C LYS A 474 -15.40 23.90 -2.04
N LYS A 475 -16.71 24.05 -2.26
CA LYS A 475 -17.29 25.27 -2.84
C LYS A 475 -16.95 26.51 -1.99
N LYS A 476 -17.16 26.43 -0.67
CA LYS A 476 -16.84 27.54 0.24
C LYS A 476 -15.36 27.87 0.32
N PHE A 477 -14.48 26.87 0.27
CA PHE A 477 -13.04 27.13 0.25
C PHE A 477 -12.64 27.90 -1.03
N CYS A 478 -13.21 27.55 -2.17
CA CYS A 478 -12.99 28.28 -3.42
C CYS A 478 -13.54 29.72 -3.39
N GLU A 479 -14.53 30.00 -2.54
CA GLU A 479 -15.09 31.34 -2.33
C GLU A 479 -14.21 32.22 -1.42
N LEU A 480 -13.26 31.63 -0.68
CA LEU A 480 -12.22 32.39 0.02
C LEU A 480 -11.32 33.02 -1.05
N LYS A 481 -11.52 34.32 -1.31
CA LYS A 481 -10.75 35.14 -2.27
C LYS A 481 -9.28 35.31 -1.85
N VAL A 482 -8.55 34.22 -1.73
CA VAL A 482 -7.10 34.22 -1.59
C VAL A 482 -6.57 34.33 -3.02
N GLU A 483 -5.84 35.40 -3.32
CA GLU A 483 -5.18 35.56 -4.61
C GLU A 483 -4.13 34.45 -4.74
N SER A 484 -4.47 33.38 -5.47
CA SER A 484 -3.58 32.29 -5.90
C SER A 484 -3.21 31.16 -4.91
N PRO A 485 -4.14 30.39 -4.33
CA PRO A 485 -3.85 29.02 -3.97
C PRO A 485 -4.12 28.10 -5.16
N SER A 486 -3.07 27.51 -5.73
CA SER A 486 -3.17 26.32 -6.59
C SER A 486 -3.68 25.15 -5.74
N VAL A 487 -4.99 24.87 -5.83
CA VAL A 487 -5.63 23.79 -5.07
C VAL A 487 -5.38 22.45 -5.74
N ALA A 488 -4.42 21.69 -5.22
CA ALA A 488 -4.22 20.29 -5.58
C ALA A 488 -5.28 19.42 -4.87
N CYS A 489 -6.43 19.19 -5.53
CA CYS A 489 -7.53 18.42 -4.96
C CYS A 489 -7.48 16.96 -5.44
N SER A 490 -7.31 16.02 -4.51
CA SER A 490 -7.66 14.61 -4.74
C SER A 490 -9.16 14.44 -4.53
N GLN A 491 -9.91 14.02 -5.56
CA GLN A 491 -11.30 13.60 -5.39
C GLN A 491 -11.34 12.22 -4.71
N ALA A 492 -11.01 12.16 -3.43
CA ALA A 492 -11.49 11.07 -2.60
C ALA A 492 -13.00 11.31 -2.37
N ALA A 493 -13.83 10.81 -3.28
CA ALA A 493 -15.27 11.04 -3.31
C ALA A 493 -15.93 10.56 -2.01
N SER A 494 -16.09 11.45 -1.04
CA SER A 494 -16.93 11.18 0.12
C SER A 494 -18.38 11.14 -0.36
N ARG A 495 -18.95 9.94 -0.48
CA ARG A 495 -20.38 9.77 -0.77
C ARG A 495 -21.17 10.04 0.51
N THR A 496 -22.30 10.72 0.37
CA THR A 496 -23.22 11.07 1.45
C THR A 496 -24.56 10.33 1.26
N MET A 497 -25.38 10.25 2.30
CA MET A 497 -26.64 9.50 2.27
C MET A 497 -27.67 10.09 1.29
N ASP A 498 -27.61 11.38 1.00
CA ASP A 498 -28.43 12.03 -0.03
C ASP A 498 -28.17 11.49 -1.45
N THR A 499 -27.07 10.76 -1.65
CA THR A 499 -26.81 10.06 -2.91
C THR A 499 -27.64 8.79 -3.06
N LEU A 500 -28.27 8.26 -2.00
CA LEU A 500 -29.13 7.07 -2.03
C LEU A 500 -30.43 7.35 -2.78
N VAL A 501 -31.04 6.32 -3.40
CA VAL A 501 -32.39 6.48 -3.95
C VAL A 501 -33.39 6.75 -2.80
N PRO A 502 -34.48 7.52 -3.04
CA PRO A 502 -35.38 7.96 -1.98
C PRO A 502 -35.89 6.83 -1.07
N GLY A 503 -36.25 5.67 -1.63
CA GLY A 503 -36.70 4.52 -0.84
C GLY A 503 -35.63 3.97 0.11
N SER A 504 -34.38 3.88 -0.34
CA SER A 504 -33.27 3.48 0.51
C SER A 504 -32.96 4.49 1.61
N LEU A 505 -33.08 5.80 1.30
CA LEU A 505 -32.88 6.85 2.29
C LEU A 505 -33.92 6.79 3.42
N GLU A 506 -35.18 6.52 3.10
CA GLU A 506 -36.25 6.33 4.10
C GLU A 506 -35.98 5.10 4.98
N VAL A 507 -35.56 3.99 4.38
CA VAL A 507 -35.17 2.77 5.11
C VAL A 507 -34.00 3.05 6.05
N VAL A 508 -32.95 3.72 5.58
CA VAL A 508 -31.80 4.10 6.43
C VAL A 508 -32.25 5.00 7.58
N SER A 509 -33.01 6.05 7.28
CA SER A 509 -33.50 7.00 8.29
C SER A 509 -34.39 6.34 9.34
N ARG A 510 -35.12 5.28 8.97
CA ARG A 510 -35.88 4.44 9.90
C ARG A 510 -34.94 3.61 10.79
N ILE A 511 -33.99 2.87 10.20
CA ILE A 511 -33.06 2.02 10.96
C ILE A 511 -32.20 2.87 11.91
N GLU A 512 -31.71 4.03 11.48
CA GLU A 512 -30.94 4.93 12.36
C GLU A 512 -31.75 5.41 13.57
N ARG A 513 -33.03 5.73 13.39
CA ARG A 513 -33.95 6.06 14.50
C ARG A 513 -34.18 4.88 15.43
N GLU A 514 -34.25 3.65 14.91
CA GLU A 514 -34.36 2.45 15.75
C GLU A 514 -33.08 2.20 16.56
N LEU A 515 -31.91 2.41 15.96
CA LEU A 515 -30.62 2.26 16.62
C LEU A 515 -30.35 3.35 17.65
N ARG A 516 -30.88 4.57 17.43
CA ARG A 516 -30.64 5.74 18.28
C ARG A 516 -31.92 6.56 18.48
N PRO A 517 -32.90 6.05 19.23
CA PRO A 517 -34.22 6.68 19.38
C PRO A 517 -34.14 8.07 20.03
N ASP A 518 -33.12 8.30 20.87
CA ASP A 518 -32.95 9.55 21.61
C ASP A 518 -32.05 10.57 20.88
N SER A 519 -31.54 10.25 19.69
CA SER A 519 -30.67 11.15 18.93
C SER A 519 -31.45 11.94 17.88
N THR A 520 -31.07 13.20 17.67
CA THR A 520 -31.60 14.01 16.57
C THR A 520 -31.24 13.35 15.24
N PRO A 521 -32.20 13.20 14.30
CA PRO A 521 -31.90 12.70 12.96
C PRO A 521 -30.77 13.50 12.32
N ARG A 522 -29.80 12.79 11.75
CA ARG A 522 -28.71 13.43 11.01
C ARG A 522 -29.23 13.91 9.65
N ASP A 523 -28.70 15.03 9.19
CA ASP A 523 -28.97 15.52 7.84
C ASP A 523 -28.30 14.58 6.82
N PRO A 524 -29.06 13.94 5.90
CA PRO A 524 -28.51 13.03 4.90
C PRO A 524 -27.42 13.65 4.02
N ALA A 525 -27.51 14.95 3.73
CA ALA A 525 -26.51 15.67 2.94
C ALA A 525 -25.17 15.81 3.67
N ASN A 526 -25.18 15.64 4.99
CA ASN A 526 -24.03 15.73 5.87
C ASN A 526 -23.61 14.38 6.45
N THR A 527 -24.30 13.29 6.08
CA THR A 527 -24.05 11.95 6.62
C THR A 527 -23.27 11.09 5.65
N PHE A 528 -22.02 10.77 5.97
CA PHE A 528 -21.12 10.07 5.04
C PHE A 528 -21.37 8.56 4.96
N LEU A 529 -21.30 8.02 3.76
CA LEU A 529 -21.15 6.60 3.44
C LEU A 529 -19.68 6.32 3.12
N SER A 530 -18.80 6.60 4.08
CA SER A 530 -17.37 6.39 3.92
C SER A 530 -16.73 5.89 5.21
N ALA A 531 -15.88 4.90 5.06
CA ALA A 531 -15.05 4.36 6.13
C ALA A 531 -13.57 4.50 5.73
N TYR A 532 -12.73 4.84 6.70
CA TYR A 532 -11.31 5.00 6.48
C TYR A 532 -10.55 4.03 7.37
N TYR A 533 -9.36 3.65 6.93
CA TYR A 533 -8.50 2.69 7.62
C TYR A 533 -8.30 3.00 9.11
N PHE A 534 -8.11 4.28 9.48
CA PHE A 534 -7.80 4.66 10.86
C PHE A 534 -9.02 5.03 11.70
N GLN A 535 -10.04 5.65 11.10
CA GLN A 535 -11.22 6.11 11.82
C GLN A 535 -12.38 6.41 10.85
N CYS A 536 -13.62 6.18 11.29
CA CYS A 536 -14.78 6.70 10.59
C CYS A 536 -15.08 8.13 11.05
N PRO A 537 -15.38 9.08 10.13
CA PRO A 537 -15.81 10.42 10.51
C PRO A 537 -16.98 10.37 11.50
N GLU A 538 -17.00 11.32 12.43
CA GLU A 538 -18.04 11.45 13.47
C GLU A 538 -19.47 11.43 12.90
N ASN A 539 -19.62 11.93 11.67
CA ASN A 539 -20.87 12.08 10.95
C ASN A 539 -21.06 11.11 9.81
N SER A 540 -20.32 10.02 9.76
CA SER A 540 -20.71 8.99 8.83
C SER A 540 -22.13 8.42 9.27
N SER A 541 -22.86 7.61 8.49
CA SER A 541 -24.06 6.78 8.90
C SER A 541 -23.86 5.57 9.87
N PRO A 542 -24.38 5.55 11.11
CA PRO A 542 -24.16 4.48 12.11
C PRO A 542 -24.53 3.06 11.68
N LEU A 543 -25.12 2.88 10.49
CA LEU A 543 -25.24 1.56 9.89
C LEU A 543 -23.88 0.93 9.60
N LEU A 544 -22.89 1.74 9.22
CA LEU A 544 -21.54 1.27 8.87
C LEU A 544 -20.61 1.13 10.08
N TRP A 545 -20.86 1.88 11.17
CA TRP A 545 -20.17 1.74 12.47
C TRP A 545 -21.12 1.93 13.65
N ALA A 546 -20.83 1.21 14.72
CA ALA A 546 -21.54 1.32 15.98
C ALA A 546 -20.49 1.41 17.09
N GLU A 547 -20.72 2.31 18.05
CA GLU A 547 -19.92 2.43 19.26
C GLU A 547 -20.65 1.61 20.30
N GLN A 548 -20.08 0.45 20.67
CA GLN A 548 -20.71 -0.52 21.58
C GLN A 548 -21.07 0.14 22.92
N SER A 549 -22.23 0.80 22.93
CA SER A 549 -22.87 1.39 24.09
C SER A 549 -24.10 0.56 24.40
N GLU A 550 -24.51 0.53 25.67
CA GLU A 550 -25.58 -0.35 26.16
C GLU A 550 -26.92 -0.17 25.43
N THR A 551 -27.17 0.99 24.80
CA THR A 551 -28.35 1.28 23.96
C THR A 551 -28.42 0.46 22.67
N GLU A 552 -27.31 -0.06 22.14
CA GLU A 552 -27.25 -0.85 20.89
C GLU A 552 -27.73 -2.31 21.06
N GLN A 553 -28.10 -2.73 22.28
CA GLN A 553 -28.56 -4.08 22.58
C GLN A 553 -29.92 -4.44 21.96
N ARG A 554 -30.73 -3.47 21.51
CA ARG A 554 -32.10 -3.75 21.00
C ARG A 554 -32.14 -4.54 19.70
N ARG A 555 -31.18 -4.35 18.79
CA ARG A 555 -31.13 -5.03 17.48
C ARG A 555 -29.87 -5.92 17.30
N ARG A 556 -28.99 -6.00 18.30
CA ARG A 556 -27.67 -6.70 18.22
C ARG A 556 -26.90 -6.32 16.93
N TRP A 557 -26.88 -5.03 16.62
CA TRP A 557 -26.32 -4.52 15.36
C TRP A 557 -24.83 -4.85 15.25
N ARG A 558 -24.44 -5.57 14.18
CA ARG A 558 -23.03 -5.86 13.88
C ARG A 558 -22.51 -4.87 12.84
N PRO A 559 -21.68 -3.88 13.20
CA PRO A 559 -21.22 -2.89 12.23
C PRO A 559 -20.31 -3.50 11.17
N LEU A 560 -20.32 -2.94 9.97
CA LEU A 560 -19.44 -3.35 8.86
C LEU A 560 -17.97 -3.01 9.17
N PHE A 561 -17.74 -1.87 9.84
CA PHE A 561 -16.43 -1.43 10.28
C PHE A 561 -16.44 -1.16 11.79
N ARG A 562 -15.40 -1.63 12.48
CA ARG A 562 -15.24 -1.36 13.92
C ARG A 562 -14.50 -0.05 14.14
N ARG A 563 -15.00 0.77 15.06
CA ARG A 563 -14.26 1.94 15.55
C ARG A 563 -13.09 1.45 16.38
N ILE A 564 -11.87 1.72 15.93
CA ILE A 564 -10.69 1.59 16.80
C ILE A 564 -10.71 2.81 17.70
N ILE A 565 -11.23 2.66 18.92
CA ILE A 565 -11.15 3.70 19.94
C ILE A 565 -9.71 3.65 20.46
N MET A 566 -8.92 4.67 20.13
CA MET A 566 -7.61 4.84 20.74
C MET A 566 -7.81 5.02 22.24
N PRO A 567 -6.98 4.40 23.11
CA PRO A 567 -7.01 4.72 24.52
C PRO A 567 -6.80 6.22 24.63
N SER A 568 -7.81 6.94 25.11
CA SER A 568 -7.64 8.35 25.47
C SER A 568 -6.45 8.37 26.41
N SER A 569 -5.39 9.12 26.07
CA SER A 569 -4.26 9.37 26.97
C SER A 569 -4.88 9.70 28.32
N GLY A 570 -4.75 8.78 29.29
CA GLY A 570 -5.47 8.87 30.55
C GLY A 570 -5.26 10.27 31.09
N THR A 571 -6.36 10.95 31.44
CA THR A 571 -6.25 12.17 32.23
C THR A 571 -5.42 11.80 33.44
N VAL A 572 -4.16 12.24 33.47
CA VAL A 572 -3.35 12.20 34.68
C VAL A 572 -4.21 12.94 35.70
N PRO A 573 -4.62 12.30 36.81
CA PRO A 573 -5.39 13.00 37.82
C PRO A 573 -4.57 14.21 38.23
N SER A 574 -5.18 15.39 38.11
CA SER A 574 -4.61 16.62 38.62
C SER A 574 -4.63 16.54 40.14
N ASP A 575 -3.49 16.17 40.72
CA ASP A 575 -3.19 16.45 42.13
C ASP A 575 -2.86 17.94 42.31
#